data_AF-A0A1C6F0G6-F1
#
_entry.id   AF-A0A1C6F0G6-F1
#
_cell.length_a   1.000
_cell.length_b   1.000
_cell.length_c   1.000
_cell.angle_alpha   90.00
_cell.angle_beta   90.00
_cell.angle_gamma   90.00
#
_symmetry.space_group_name_H-M   'P 1'
#
loop_
_entity.id
_entity.type
_entity.pdbx_description
1 polymer ?
#
loop_
_entity_poly.entity_id
_entity_poly.type
_entity_poly.pdbx_seq_one_letter_code
_entity_poly.pdbx_strand_id
1 'polypeptide(L)'
;MREDAAWSPILREQGALEELAAIGVEIIRNARNELYLSMRFLDVALNGLFPVADNSIKGIGTDGTLLSFETGYICGWYRRNPVYVNRMILHETFHCLFVHPWSRKKRAEEYWNLACDIAVESLIDGIHKPCVHLPMSPVRAEFYGRLRKKIKVLNAESIYHTMQEMKLSEIEYERLCREFCRDDHSRWEKEDEKKSPNPNRNRKNDWDDKREKMQAEMEAFSNEAADDSRELMDQLAVENRERYDYRKFLRKFSVLKETVQIDPDAFDYVFYNYGMQLYGNMPLIEPLETKEVRRIEDFVVVIDTSMSCSGELVKKFLEETYGVLAQSESFFKKVNIHILQCDDKVRQDVKIESEEDLRNYMDHMELHGMGGTDFRPAFLHVDQMIKAGKFSRLRGLLYFTDGYGTFPVKMPPYDTAFVFMRDNYTDADVPPWAMKVILDPESMENVGKILDGK
;
A
#
# COMPACT_ATOMS: atom_id res chain seq x y z
N MET A 1 28.21 62.28 -22.62
CA MET A 1 28.15 62.08 -21.16
C MET A 1 27.22 60.91 -20.92
N ARG A 2 27.76 59.69 -20.80
CA ARG A 2 27.02 58.45 -20.46
C ARG A 2 27.46 58.08 -19.04
N GLU A 3 26.54 58.13 -18.08
CA GLU A 3 25.81 56.97 -17.54
C GLU A 3 26.69 56.08 -16.66
N ASP A 4 26.97 56.57 -15.44
CA ASP A 4 27.31 55.72 -14.30
C ASP A 4 26.13 55.79 -13.32
N ALA A 5 25.04 55.08 -13.66
CA ALA A 5 23.99 54.81 -12.69
C ALA A 5 24.58 53.86 -11.64
N ALA A 6 25.01 54.40 -10.50
CA ALA A 6 25.56 53.62 -9.40
C ALA A 6 24.49 52.67 -8.86
N TRP A 7 24.60 51.37 -9.19
CA TRP A 7 23.73 50.33 -8.63
C TRP A 7 23.82 50.34 -7.11
N SER A 8 22.66 50.40 -6.44
CA SER A 8 22.56 50.33 -4.98
C SER A 8 23.17 49.01 -4.46
N PRO A 9 23.76 48.98 -3.26
CA PRO A 9 24.34 47.76 -2.69
C PRO A 9 23.36 46.57 -2.68
N ILE A 10 22.08 46.84 -2.43
CA ILE A 10 20.98 45.87 -2.41
C ILE A 10 20.77 45.25 -3.80
N LEU A 11 20.81 46.04 -4.88
CA LEU A 11 20.68 45.52 -6.24
C LEU A 11 21.86 44.63 -6.63
N ARG A 12 23.08 44.96 -6.17
CA ARG A 12 24.27 44.13 -6.44
C ARG A 12 24.20 42.81 -5.69
N GLU A 13 23.72 42.83 -4.45
CA GLU A 13 23.53 41.63 -3.63
C GLU A 13 22.42 40.74 -4.21
N GLN A 14 21.31 41.32 -4.67
CA GLN A 14 20.26 40.60 -5.40
C GLN A 14 20.78 39.98 -6.71
N GLY A 15 21.51 40.74 -7.52
CA GLY A 15 22.09 40.23 -8.76
C GLY A 15 23.07 39.06 -8.52
N ALA A 16 23.90 39.15 -7.48
CA ALA A 16 24.80 38.06 -7.10
C ALA A 16 24.05 36.80 -6.64
N LEU A 17 22.93 36.96 -5.91
CA LEU A 17 22.08 35.84 -5.49
C LEU A 17 21.39 35.16 -6.69
N GLU A 18 20.92 35.94 -7.66
CA GLU A 18 20.32 35.42 -8.90
C GLU A 18 21.35 34.66 -9.75
N GLU A 19 22.57 35.17 -9.87
CA GLU A 19 23.67 34.47 -10.55
C GLU A 19 24.01 33.14 -9.86
N LEU A 20 24.12 33.13 -8.53
CA LEU A 20 24.36 31.91 -7.76
C LEU A 20 23.22 30.91 -7.88
N ALA A 21 21.97 31.37 -7.91
CA ALA A 21 20.81 30.52 -8.15
C ALA A 21 20.87 29.88 -9.55
N ALA A 22 21.24 30.65 -10.57
CA ALA A 22 21.42 30.14 -11.93
C ALA A 22 22.50 29.06 -12.00
N ILE A 23 23.65 29.28 -11.36
CA ILE A 23 24.73 28.29 -11.25
C ILE A 23 24.24 27.01 -10.55
N GLY A 24 23.47 27.15 -9.47
CA GLY A 24 22.87 26.01 -8.76
C GLY A 24 21.97 25.16 -9.66
N VAL A 25 21.12 25.81 -10.47
CA VAL A 25 20.28 25.12 -11.46
C VAL A 25 21.12 24.41 -12.51
N GLU A 26 22.22 25.02 -12.98
CA GLU A 26 23.13 24.38 -13.95
C GLU A 26 23.84 23.16 -13.36
N ILE A 27 24.27 23.23 -12.10
CA ILE A 27 24.85 22.10 -11.37
C ILE A 27 23.86 20.93 -11.30
N ILE A 28 22.61 21.21 -10.94
CA ILE A 28 21.56 20.18 -10.88
C ILE A 28 21.29 19.58 -12.26
N ARG A 29 21.26 20.41 -13.32
CA ARG A 29 21.11 19.93 -14.70
C ARG A 29 22.25 19.00 -15.10
N ASN A 30 23.49 19.34 -14.74
CA ASN A 30 24.65 18.49 -15.03
C ASN A 30 24.58 17.16 -14.27
N ALA A 31 24.20 17.19 -12.99
CA ALA A 31 24.00 16.00 -12.18
C ALA A 31 22.94 15.06 -12.78
N ARG A 32 21.80 15.60 -13.23
CA ARG A 32 20.75 14.84 -13.93
C ARG A 32 21.27 14.19 -15.21
N ASN A 33 22.05 14.92 -16.01
CA ASN A 33 22.64 14.38 -17.23
C ASN A 33 23.59 13.20 -16.94
N GLU A 34 24.41 13.30 -15.90
CA GLU A 34 25.32 12.22 -15.50
C GLU A 34 24.57 10.98 -15.01
N LEU A 35 23.53 11.18 -14.20
CA LEU A 35 22.64 10.12 -13.73
C LEU A 35 21.92 9.44 -14.90
N TYR A 36 21.37 10.21 -15.84
CA TYR A 36 20.70 9.70 -17.03
C TYR A 36 21.62 8.83 -17.90
N LEU A 37 22.84 9.29 -18.16
CA LEU A 37 23.82 8.53 -18.94
C LEU A 37 24.19 7.20 -18.26
N SER A 38 24.20 7.17 -16.93
CA SER A 38 24.55 6.00 -16.15
C SER A 38 23.37 5.05 -15.91
N MET A 39 22.15 5.58 -15.86
CA MET A 39 20.90 4.90 -15.47
C MET A 39 19.73 5.42 -16.31
N ARG A 40 19.69 5.01 -17.57
CA ARG A 40 18.71 5.52 -18.56
C ARG A 40 17.25 5.30 -18.16
N PHE A 41 16.94 4.22 -17.45
CA PHE A 41 15.59 3.90 -16.98
C PHE A 41 15.02 4.93 -15.97
N LEU A 42 15.86 5.85 -15.46
CA LEU A 42 15.42 6.92 -14.55
C LEU A 42 15.05 8.22 -15.28
N ASP A 43 15.12 8.30 -16.61
CA ASP A 43 14.95 9.55 -17.37
C ASP A 43 13.69 10.34 -16.99
N VAL A 44 12.54 9.65 -17.06
CA VAL A 44 11.24 10.27 -16.78
C VAL A 44 11.15 10.73 -15.32
N ALA A 45 11.75 9.97 -14.40
CA ALA A 45 11.75 10.28 -12.98
C ALA A 45 12.67 11.46 -12.63
N LEU A 46 13.89 11.50 -13.17
CA LEU A 46 14.87 12.58 -12.93
C LEU A 46 14.37 13.95 -13.44
N ASN A 47 13.54 13.94 -14.48
CA ASN A 47 12.90 15.13 -15.03
C ASN A 47 11.55 15.47 -14.39
N GLY A 48 11.07 14.67 -13.43
CA GLY A 48 9.80 14.88 -12.73
C GLY A 48 9.80 16.05 -11.75
N LEU A 49 10.99 16.52 -11.33
CA LEU A 49 11.14 17.61 -10.37
C LEU A 49 11.72 18.87 -11.04
N PHE A 50 11.20 20.05 -10.72
CA PHE A 50 11.67 21.33 -11.25
C PHE A 50 12.57 22.04 -10.23
N PRO A 51 13.87 22.28 -10.53
CA PRO A 51 14.79 22.89 -9.58
C PRO A 51 14.46 24.37 -9.36
N VAL A 52 14.33 24.77 -8.10
CA VAL A 52 14.07 26.16 -7.67
C VAL A 52 14.99 26.49 -6.50
N ALA A 53 15.74 27.59 -6.64
CA ALA A 53 16.55 28.10 -5.54
C ALA A 53 15.63 28.67 -4.44
N ASP A 54 15.79 28.17 -3.23
CA ASP A 54 15.02 28.59 -2.07
C ASP A 54 15.89 28.55 -0.82
N ASN A 55 16.22 29.72 -0.28
CA ASN A 55 17.06 29.84 0.91
C ASN A 55 16.28 29.69 2.23
N SER A 56 14.96 29.41 2.18
CA SER A 56 14.15 29.14 3.37
C SER A 56 14.29 27.70 3.89
N ILE A 57 14.74 26.79 3.03
CA ILE A 57 15.03 25.40 3.40
C ILE A 57 16.49 25.21 3.75
N LYS A 58 16.79 24.13 4.46
CA LYS A 58 18.17 23.75 4.76
C LYS A 58 18.62 22.64 3.82
N GLY A 59 19.54 22.96 2.91
CA GLY A 59 20.06 21.98 1.95
C GLY A 59 19.17 21.76 0.73
N ILE A 60 18.39 20.68 0.68
CA ILE A 60 17.56 20.30 -0.47
C ILE A 60 16.29 19.63 0.02
N GLY A 61 15.18 19.76 -0.71
CA GLY A 61 13.93 19.07 -0.39
C GLY A 61 12.90 19.18 -1.51
N THR A 62 11.83 18.40 -1.41
CA THR A 62 10.79 18.33 -2.45
C THR A 62 9.37 18.34 -1.92
N ASP A 63 8.45 18.87 -2.73
CA ASP A 63 6.99 18.77 -2.57
C ASP A 63 6.34 17.83 -3.63
N GLY A 64 7.18 17.07 -4.35
CA GLY A 64 6.77 16.18 -5.44
C GLY A 64 6.60 16.86 -6.81
N THR A 65 6.84 18.17 -6.92
CA THR A 65 6.88 18.89 -8.21
C THR A 65 8.10 19.79 -8.29
N LEU A 66 8.38 20.54 -7.23
CA LEU A 66 9.54 21.39 -7.09
C LEU A 66 10.64 20.64 -6.34
N LEU A 67 11.87 20.85 -6.80
CA LEU A 67 13.09 20.51 -6.09
C LEU A 67 13.65 21.82 -5.55
N SER A 68 13.36 22.10 -4.29
CA SER A 68 13.85 23.30 -3.63
C SER A 68 15.26 23.04 -3.14
N PHE A 69 16.17 23.99 -3.35
CA PHE A 69 17.55 23.86 -2.89
C PHE A 69 18.12 25.17 -2.36
N GLU A 70 18.94 25.06 -1.33
CA GLU A 70 19.78 26.14 -0.83
C GLU A 70 21.03 26.26 -1.71
N THR A 71 21.22 27.44 -2.30
CA THR A 71 22.31 27.70 -3.27
C THR A 71 23.71 27.44 -2.71
N GLY A 72 23.97 27.85 -1.45
CA GLY A 72 25.25 27.63 -0.78
C GLY A 72 25.57 26.15 -0.57
N TYR A 73 24.56 25.33 -0.31
CA TYR A 73 24.70 23.91 -0.04
C TYR A 73 25.07 23.12 -1.30
N ILE A 74 24.33 23.33 -2.40
CA ILE A 74 24.59 22.69 -3.70
C ILE A 74 25.97 23.06 -4.24
N CYS A 75 26.31 24.35 -4.22
CA CYS A 75 27.62 24.83 -4.67
C CYS A 75 28.77 24.26 -3.82
N GLY A 76 28.58 24.18 -2.50
CA GLY A 76 29.55 23.60 -1.58
C GLY A 76 29.80 22.10 -1.82
N TRP A 77 28.74 21.33 -2.01
CA TRP A 77 28.83 19.91 -2.36
C TRP A 77 29.50 19.67 -3.70
N TYR A 78 29.07 20.39 -4.73
CA TYR A 78 29.65 20.25 -6.07
C TYR A 78 31.16 20.52 -6.07
N ARG A 79 31.60 21.56 -5.34
CA ARG A 79 33.02 21.89 -5.19
C ARG A 79 33.82 20.81 -4.46
N ARG A 80 33.19 20.11 -3.50
CA ARG A 80 33.85 19.04 -2.73
C ARG A 80 33.94 17.76 -3.55
N ASN A 81 32.82 17.29 -4.07
CA ASN A 81 32.71 16.14 -4.95
C ASN A 81 31.33 16.17 -5.64
N PRO A 82 31.24 16.20 -6.98
CA PRO A 82 29.97 16.23 -7.70
C PRO A 82 29.06 15.03 -7.39
N VAL A 83 29.63 13.89 -6.97
CA VAL A 83 28.88 12.70 -6.56
C VAL A 83 27.90 13.00 -5.41
N TYR A 84 28.20 13.95 -4.52
CA TYR A 84 27.25 14.36 -3.47
C TYR A 84 25.97 14.94 -4.07
N VAL A 85 26.08 15.78 -5.09
CA VAL A 85 24.92 16.35 -5.77
C VAL A 85 24.14 15.24 -6.48
N ASN A 86 24.84 14.36 -7.21
CA ASN A 86 24.21 13.24 -7.91
C ASN A 86 23.40 12.35 -6.96
N ARG A 87 23.97 12.00 -5.80
CA ARG A 87 23.26 11.22 -4.78
C ARG A 87 22.02 11.95 -4.25
N MET A 88 22.12 13.25 -3.98
CA MET A 88 20.96 14.00 -3.48
C MET A 88 19.84 14.14 -4.50
N ILE A 89 20.16 14.35 -5.77
CA ILE A 89 19.13 14.34 -6.83
C ILE A 89 18.45 12.98 -6.90
N LEU A 90 19.23 11.89 -6.80
CA LEU A 90 18.68 10.55 -6.81
C LEU A 90 17.83 10.27 -5.57
N HIS A 91 18.27 10.74 -4.41
CA HIS A 91 17.58 10.63 -3.12
C HIS A 91 16.17 11.21 -3.20
N GLU A 92 16.06 12.49 -3.57
CA GLU A 92 14.78 13.20 -3.74
C GLU A 92 13.87 12.53 -4.78
N THR A 93 14.46 12.07 -5.88
CA THR A 93 13.74 11.34 -6.93
C THR A 93 13.17 10.03 -6.40
N PHE A 94 13.93 9.30 -5.58
CA PHE A 94 13.47 8.06 -4.95
C PHE A 94 12.39 8.30 -3.89
N HIS A 95 12.45 9.38 -3.09
CA HIS A 95 11.33 9.72 -2.21
C HIS A 95 10.01 9.87 -2.97
N CYS A 96 10.06 10.53 -4.13
CA CYS A 96 8.88 10.69 -4.97
C CYS A 96 8.46 9.39 -5.66
N LEU A 97 9.41 8.63 -6.21
CA LEU A 97 9.13 7.33 -6.83
C LEU A 97 8.50 6.34 -5.85
N PHE A 98 8.95 6.29 -4.60
CA PHE A 98 8.36 5.43 -3.56
C PHE A 98 7.21 6.10 -2.79
N VAL A 99 6.80 7.31 -3.21
CA VAL A 99 5.61 8.00 -2.70
C VAL A 99 5.72 8.27 -1.19
N HIS A 100 6.94 8.40 -0.66
CA HIS A 100 7.23 8.70 0.75
C HIS A 100 6.53 9.97 1.26
N PRO A 101 6.47 11.09 0.49
CA PRO A 101 5.78 12.30 0.92
C PRO A 101 4.28 12.13 1.18
N TRP A 102 3.64 11.11 0.58
CA TRP A 102 2.19 10.90 0.63
C TRP A 102 1.76 9.62 1.38
N SER A 103 2.71 8.90 2.01
CA SER A 103 2.46 7.57 2.59
C SER A 103 2.69 7.48 4.11
N ARG A 104 2.88 8.62 4.79
CA ARG A 104 3.07 8.69 6.26
C ARG A 104 1.91 8.09 7.06
N LYS A 105 0.66 8.36 6.66
CA LYS A 105 -0.54 8.03 7.44
C LYS A 105 -0.38 8.54 8.90
N LYS A 106 -0.84 7.76 9.89
CA LYS A 106 -0.75 8.03 11.34
C LYS A 106 0.63 7.79 11.97
N ARG A 107 1.68 7.51 11.19
CA ARG A 107 3.02 7.23 11.72
C ARG A 107 3.69 8.50 12.26
N ALA A 108 4.53 8.35 13.28
CA ALA A 108 5.28 9.45 13.86
C ALA A 108 6.21 10.08 12.81
N GLU A 109 6.10 11.39 12.59
CA GLU A 109 6.80 12.12 11.51
C GLU A 109 8.32 11.90 11.56
N GLU A 110 8.92 12.09 12.73
CA GLU A 110 10.36 11.93 12.96
C GLU A 110 10.88 10.54 12.54
N TYR A 111 10.22 9.48 13.01
CA TYR A 111 10.60 8.10 12.68
C TYR A 111 10.26 7.72 11.24
N TRP A 112 9.19 8.30 10.68
CA TRP A 112 8.81 8.06 9.29
C TRP A 112 9.83 8.64 8.32
N ASN A 113 10.23 9.90 8.53
CA ASN A 113 11.23 10.57 7.70
C ASN A 113 12.56 9.80 7.74
N LEU A 114 13.04 9.45 8.94
CA LEU A 114 14.25 8.64 9.09
C LEU A 114 14.13 7.27 8.39
N ALA A 115 12.98 6.59 8.49
CA ALA A 115 12.78 5.31 7.81
C ALA A 115 12.78 5.44 6.28
N CYS A 116 12.22 6.54 5.74
CA CYS A 116 12.27 6.85 4.32
C CYS A 116 13.70 7.07 3.85
N ASP A 117 14.49 7.86 4.58
CA ASP A 117 15.89 8.13 4.25
C ASP A 117 16.73 6.86 4.26
N ILE A 118 16.54 6.00 5.26
CA ILE A 118 17.25 4.72 5.35
C ILE A 118 16.91 3.83 4.16
N ALA A 119 15.64 3.77 3.76
CA ALA A 119 15.19 2.99 2.61
C ALA A 119 15.87 3.49 1.32
N VAL A 120 15.78 4.79 1.05
CA VAL A 120 16.36 5.45 -0.13
C VAL A 120 17.88 5.31 -0.15
N GLU A 121 18.55 5.60 0.95
CA GLU A 121 20.01 5.52 1.01
C GLU A 121 20.53 4.09 0.90
N SER A 122 19.77 3.10 1.39
CA SER A 122 20.13 1.69 1.21
C SER A 122 20.15 1.29 -0.26
N LEU A 123 19.20 1.81 -1.06
CA LEU A 123 19.19 1.61 -2.50
C LEU A 123 20.39 2.29 -3.16
N ILE A 124 20.65 3.55 -2.83
CA ILE A 124 21.75 4.30 -3.46
C ILE A 124 23.10 3.68 -3.10
N ASP A 125 23.26 3.13 -1.89
CA ASP A 125 24.46 2.40 -1.48
C ASP A 125 24.64 1.06 -2.21
N GLY A 126 23.53 0.43 -2.63
CA GLY A 126 23.55 -0.75 -3.48
C GLY A 126 23.97 -0.47 -4.93
N ILE A 127 23.92 0.79 -5.39
CA ILE A 127 24.28 1.14 -6.78
C ILE A 127 25.80 1.33 -6.89
N HIS A 128 26.48 0.41 -7.58
CA HIS A 128 27.93 0.41 -7.75
C HIS A 128 28.41 1.20 -8.99
N LYS A 129 27.72 2.32 -9.29
CA LYS A 129 28.06 3.21 -10.42
C LYS A 129 28.91 4.40 -9.95
N PRO A 130 29.97 4.79 -10.67
CA PRO A 130 30.87 5.89 -10.26
C PRO A 130 30.17 7.22 -9.97
N CYS A 131 29.07 7.51 -10.67
CA CYS A 131 28.33 8.76 -10.52
C CYS A 131 27.63 8.92 -9.14
N VAL A 132 27.41 7.83 -8.40
CA VAL A 132 26.72 7.83 -7.10
C VAL A 132 27.48 7.11 -5.98
N HIS A 133 28.57 6.41 -6.34
CA HIS A 133 29.30 5.59 -5.39
C HIS A 133 30.09 6.43 -4.39
N LEU A 134 29.83 6.21 -3.10
CA LEU A 134 30.62 6.71 -1.98
C LEU A 134 30.96 5.55 -1.03
N PRO A 135 32.10 5.61 -0.32
CA PRO A 135 32.42 4.60 0.69
C PRO A 135 31.35 4.54 1.79
N MET A 136 30.84 3.34 2.03
CA MET A 136 29.83 3.10 3.08
C MET A 136 30.45 3.30 4.47
N SER A 137 29.75 4.02 5.34
CA SER A 137 30.20 4.20 6.72
C SER A 137 29.99 2.93 7.56
N PRO A 138 30.79 2.71 8.62
CA PRO A 138 30.58 1.60 9.54
C PRO A 138 29.19 1.60 10.20
N VAL A 139 28.63 2.79 10.43
CA VAL A 139 27.29 2.96 11.03
C VAL A 139 26.21 2.42 10.11
N ARG A 140 26.30 2.74 8.82
CA ARG A 140 25.39 2.20 7.79
C ARG A 140 25.48 0.69 7.69
N ALA A 141 26.70 0.17 7.56
CA ALA A 141 26.93 -1.26 7.43
C ALA A 141 26.38 -2.05 8.62
N GLU A 142 26.61 -1.56 9.85
CA GLU A 142 26.07 -2.15 11.08
C GLU A 142 24.53 -2.17 11.06
N PHE A 143 23.92 -1.03 10.74
CA PHE A 143 22.46 -0.88 10.81
C PHE A 143 21.75 -1.68 9.71
N TYR A 144 22.25 -1.66 8.48
CA TYR A 144 21.76 -2.53 7.40
C TYR A 144 21.86 -4.01 7.78
N GLY A 145 22.96 -4.42 8.42
CA GLY A 145 23.11 -5.79 8.93
C GLY A 145 22.07 -6.16 10.00
N ARG A 146 21.64 -5.20 10.84
CA ARG A 146 20.54 -5.41 11.80
C ARG A 146 19.19 -5.54 11.10
N LEU A 147 18.93 -4.70 10.11
CA LEU A 147 17.68 -4.70 9.35
C LEU A 147 17.52 -5.99 8.53
N ARG A 148 18.53 -6.39 7.74
CA ARG A 148 18.48 -7.58 6.87
C ARG A 148 18.27 -8.90 7.62
N LYS A 149 18.49 -8.94 8.94
CA LYS A 149 18.16 -10.10 9.79
C LYS A 149 16.67 -10.27 10.06
N LYS A 150 15.90 -9.18 9.98
CA LYS A 150 14.47 -9.15 10.28
C LYS A 150 13.60 -8.96 9.05
N ILE A 151 14.07 -8.18 8.07
CA ILE A 151 13.30 -7.78 6.90
C ILE A 151 13.99 -8.23 5.61
N LYS A 152 13.20 -8.79 4.70
CA LYS A 152 13.68 -9.28 3.39
C LYS A 152 13.98 -8.13 2.43
N VAL A 153 13.11 -7.12 2.41
CA VAL A 153 13.22 -5.94 1.53
C VAL A 153 13.22 -4.68 2.40
N LEU A 154 14.20 -3.80 2.19
CA LEU A 154 14.44 -2.58 2.96
C LEU A 154 13.49 -1.41 2.56
N ASN A 155 12.18 -1.64 2.56
CA ASN A 155 11.20 -0.57 2.30
C ASN A 155 10.96 0.28 3.57
N ALA A 156 10.51 1.54 3.38
CA ALA A 156 10.34 2.51 4.47
C ALA A 156 9.39 2.04 5.58
N GLU A 157 8.32 1.33 5.21
CA GLU A 157 7.31 0.83 6.16
C GLU A 157 7.87 -0.29 7.05
N SER A 158 8.51 -1.30 6.45
CA SER A 158 9.16 -2.38 7.18
C SER A 158 10.30 -1.86 8.07
N ILE A 159 11.05 -0.84 7.62
CA ILE A 159 12.08 -0.19 8.42
C ILE A 159 11.45 0.54 9.61
N TYR A 160 10.38 1.32 9.40
CA TYR A 160 9.68 2.02 10.46
C TYR A 160 9.22 1.06 11.57
N HIS A 161 8.53 -0.02 11.21
CA HIS A 161 8.08 -1.03 12.18
C HIS A 161 9.23 -1.67 12.93
N THR A 162 10.29 -2.04 12.21
CA THR A 162 11.48 -2.63 12.80
C THR A 162 12.14 -1.69 13.81
N MET A 163 12.17 -0.38 13.53
CA MET A 163 12.69 0.63 14.45
C MET A 163 11.81 0.78 15.71
N GLN A 164 10.48 0.73 15.55
CA GLN A 164 9.54 0.76 16.68
C GLN A 164 9.72 -0.47 17.59
N GLU A 165 9.90 -1.66 17.01
CA GLU A 165 10.19 -2.89 17.77
C GLU A 165 11.53 -2.83 18.50
N MET A 166 12.55 -2.25 17.85
CA MET A 166 13.90 -2.14 18.43
C MET A 166 13.96 -1.17 19.61
N LYS A 167 12.96 -0.28 19.77
CA LYS A 167 12.92 0.75 20.82
C LYS A 167 14.24 1.49 20.94
N LEU A 168 14.65 2.14 19.85
CA LEU A 168 15.90 2.89 19.77
C LEU A 168 16.02 3.89 20.92
N SER A 169 17.20 3.95 21.53
CA SER A 169 17.52 5.03 22.47
C SER A 169 17.64 6.37 21.74
N GLU A 170 17.41 7.48 22.44
CA GLU A 170 17.52 8.83 21.88
C GLU A 170 18.91 9.09 21.24
N ILE A 171 19.97 8.57 21.86
CA ILE A 171 21.35 8.67 21.35
C ILE A 171 21.51 7.88 20.04
N GLU A 172 20.95 6.67 19.97
CA GLU A 172 21.00 5.87 18.74
C GLU A 172 20.18 6.52 17.62
N TYR A 173 19.00 7.04 17.95
CA TYR A 173 18.15 7.77 17.02
C TYR A 173 18.90 8.97 16.42
N GLU A 174 19.48 9.84 17.25
CA GLU A 174 20.27 10.98 16.76
C GLU A 174 21.47 10.56 15.91
N ARG A 175 22.14 9.45 16.28
CA ARG A 175 23.27 8.91 15.52
C ARG A 175 22.84 8.48 14.13
N LEU A 176 21.67 7.85 14.01
CA LEU A 176 21.09 7.47 12.71
C LEU A 176 20.65 8.72 11.93
N CYS A 177 20.00 9.69 12.55
CA CYS A 177 19.62 10.94 11.87
C CYS A 177 20.82 11.67 11.28
N ARG A 178 21.95 11.75 12.01
CA ARG A 178 23.18 12.37 11.47
C ARG A 178 23.73 11.64 10.24
N GLU A 179 23.48 10.34 10.14
CA GLU A 179 23.99 9.50 9.06
C GLU A 179 23.05 9.45 7.85
N PHE A 180 21.73 9.46 8.08
CA PHE A 180 20.72 9.23 7.06
C PHE A 180 19.94 10.48 6.64
N CYS A 181 19.68 11.43 7.56
CA CYS A 181 18.97 12.66 7.20
C CYS A 181 19.87 13.57 6.36
N ARG A 182 19.53 13.71 5.09
CA ARG A 182 20.32 14.44 4.09
C ARG A 182 19.51 15.54 3.39
N ASP A 183 18.20 15.50 3.53
CA ASP A 183 17.22 16.39 2.92
C ASP A 183 16.32 17.08 3.98
N ASP A 184 15.50 18.00 3.49
CA ASP A 184 14.53 18.78 4.23
C ASP A 184 13.11 18.29 3.92
N HIS A 185 12.54 17.60 4.91
CA HIS A 185 11.20 17.01 4.86
C HIS A 185 10.06 18.02 5.14
N SER A 186 10.36 19.30 5.41
CA SER A 186 9.36 20.27 5.87
C SER A 186 8.21 20.53 4.88
N ARG A 187 8.43 20.23 3.60
CA ARG A 187 7.48 20.41 2.50
C ARG A 187 6.60 19.19 2.24
N TRP A 188 6.81 18.09 2.96
CA TRP A 188 5.95 16.92 2.85
C TRP A 188 4.57 17.20 3.45
N GLU A 189 3.57 16.45 2.99
CA GLU A 189 2.19 16.71 3.38
C GLU A 189 1.99 16.54 4.90
N LYS A 190 1.45 17.58 5.53
CA LYS A 190 0.90 17.51 6.87
C LYS A 190 -0.59 17.16 6.74
N GLU A 191 -1.01 16.07 7.37
CA GLU A 191 -2.38 15.53 7.28
C GLU A 191 -3.47 16.55 7.68
N ASP A 192 -3.09 17.63 8.38
CA ASP A 192 -4.00 18.67 8.89
C ASP A 192 -4.28 19.84 7.91
N GLU A 193 -3.61 19.92 6.76
CA GLU A 193 -3.89 20.96 5.76
C GLU A 193 -5.13 20.62 4.94
N LYS A 194 -6.27 21.12 5.45
CA LYS A 194 -7.61 21.16 4.86
C LYS A 194 -7.67 20.90 3.35
N LYS A 195 -8.43 19.85 3.00
CA LYS A 195 -9.12 19.58 1.72
C LYS A 195 -9.30 20.84 0.84
N SER A 196 -8.25 21.24 0.11
CA SER A 196 -8.40 22.07 -1.08
C SER A 196 -8.90 21.18 -2.23
N PRO A 197 -9.59 21.76 -3.23
CA PRO A 197 -10.18 21.02 -4.35
C PRO A 197 -9.08 20.42 -5.25
N ASN A 198 -8.56 19.28 -4.81
CA ASN A 198 -7.87 18.21 -5.52
C ASN A 198 -6.90 18.54 -6.70
N PRO A 199 -5.82 19.30 -6.49
CA PRO A 199 -4.62 19.24 -7.36
C PRO A 199 -3.67 18.09 -6.96
N ASN A 200 -3.78 17.54 -5.74
CA ASN A 200 -2.80 16.59 -5.17
C ASN A 200 -2.95 15.14 -5.63
N ARG A 201 -4.18 14.69 -5.94
CA ARG A 201 -4.38 13.36 -6.54
C ARG A 201 -3.65 13.24 -7.88
N ASN A 202 -3.44 14.36 -8.58
CA ASN A 202 -2.66 14.36 -9.82
C ASN A 202 -1.16 14.13 -9.58
N ARG A 203 -0.55 14.65 -8.50
CA ARG A 203 0.90 14.50 -8.27
C ARG A 203 1.29 13.07 -7.93
N LYS A 204 0.59 12.46 -6.96
CA LYS A 204 0.82 11.06 -6.60
C LYS A 204 0.57 10.14 -7.79
N ASN A 205 -0.56 10.29 -8.48
CA ASN A 205 -0.86 9.48 -9.66
C ASN A 205 0.19 9.68 -10.78
N ASP A 206 0.70 10.89 -10.97
CA ASP A 206 1.76 11.17 -11.95
C ASP A 206 3.10 10.48 -11.59
N TRP A 207 3.41 10.33 -10.29
CA TRP A 207 4.56 9.53 -9.86
C TRP A 207 4.30 8.02 -9.90
N ASP A 208 3.06 7.58 -9.66
CA ASP A 208 2.65 6.20 -9.86
C ASP A 208 2.83 5.81 -11.35
N ASP A 209 2.38 6.64 -12.30
CA ASP A 209 2.55 6.45 -13.74
C ASP A 209 4.03 6.40 -14.15
N LYS A 210 4.89 7.27 -13.56
CA LYS A 210 6.34 7.26 -13.81
C LYS A 210 6.98 5.97 -13.31
N ARG A 211 6.56 5.51 -12.12
CA ARG A 211 7.07 4.26 -11.52
C ARG A 211 6.68 3.04 -12.34
N GLU A 212 5.44 2.96 -12.83
CA GLU A 212 4.99 1.89 -13.72
C GLU A 212 5.79 1.86 -15.03
N LYS A 213 6.01 3.02 -15.67
CA LYS A 213 6.84 3.12 -16.88
C LYS A 213 8.28 2.69 -16.63
N MET A 214 8.87 3.13 -15.52
CA MET A 214 10.23 2.75 -15.12
C MET A 214 10.34 1.23 -14.93
N GLN A 215 9.39 0.60 -14.25
CA GLN A 215 9.38 -0.85 -14.08
C GLN A 215 9.32 -1.57 -15.43
N ALA A 216 8.41 -1.16 -16.32
CA ALA A 216 8.27 -1.75 -17.65
C ALA A 216 9.55 -1.63 -18.49
N GLU A 217 10.25 -0.49 -18.42
CA GLU A 217 11.55 -0.31 -19.07
C GLU A 217 12.60 -1.26 -18.49
N MET A 218 12.72 -1.35 -17.16
CA MET A 218 13.68 -2.25 -16.52
C MET A 218 13.43 -3.73 -16.84
N GLU A 219 12.17 -4.15 -16.92
CA GLU A 219 11.80 -5.51 -17.33
C GLU A 219 12.16 -5.78 -18.80
N ALA A 220 11.89 -4.83 -19.69
CA ALA A 220 12.17 -4.94 -21.13
C ALA A 220 13.68 -4.99 -21.44
N PHE A 221 14.51 -4.30 -20.64
CA PHE A 221 15.96 -4.24 -20.80
C PHE A 221 16.73 -5.19 -19.84
N SER A 222 16.03 -6.14 -19.20
CA SER A 222 16.57 -7.03 -18.15
C SER A 222 17.73 -7.94 -18.59
N ASN A 223 18.02 -8.07 -19.89
CA ASN A 223 19.20 -8.80 -20.38
C ASN A 223 20.52 -8.00 -20.25
N GLU A 224 20.47 -6.68 -20.02
CA GLU A 224 21.67 -5.82 -19.91
C GLU A 224 21.91 -5.29 -18.48
N ALA A 225 20.93 -5.40 -17.58
CA ALA A 225 21.04 -4.90 -16.22
C ALA A 225 21.67 -5.96 -15.28
N ALA A 226 22.94 -5.76 -14.95
CA ALA A 226 23.67 -6.53 -13.95
C ALA A 226 23.00 -6.52 -12.56
N ASP A 227 23.52 -7.39 -11.67
CA ASP A 227 23.10 -7.65 -10.28
C ASP A 227 22.67 -6.39 -9.47
N ASP A 228 23.30 -5.25 -9.72
CA ASP A 228 23.06 -3.95 -9.07
C ASP A 228 21.60 -3.44 -9.14
N SER A 229 20.80 -3.91 -10.10
CA SER A 229 19.41 -3.44 -10.30
C SER A 229 18.36 -4.29 -9.57
N ARG A 230 18.72 -5.43 -8.98
CA ARG A 230 17.75 -6.35 -8.35
C ARG A 230 17.08 -5.76 -7.12
N GLU A 231 17.84 -5.12 -6.24
CA GLU A 231 17.30 -4.55 -5.00
C GLU A 231 16.31 -3.40 -5.29
N LEU A 232 16.58 -2.63 -6.35
CA LEU A 232 15.66 -1.61 -6.85
C LEU A 232 14.37 -2.25 -7.41
N MET A 233 14.48 -3.33 -8.17
CA MET A 233 13.31 -4.07 -8.68
C MET A 233 12.46 -4.67 -7.56
N ASP A 234 13.08 -5.22 -6.52
CA ASP A 234 12.37 -5.77 -5.36
C ASP A 234 11.57 -4.68 -4.63
N GLN A 235 12.13 -3.48 -4.44
CA GLN A 235 11.42 -2.36 -3.83
C GLN A 235 10.31 -1.81 -4.72
N LEU A 236 10.56 -1.66 -6.03
CA LEU A 236 9.54 -1.24 -7.00
C LEU A 236 8.37 -2.23 -7.05
N ALA A 237 8.66 -3.53 -7.05
CA ALA A 237 7.63 -4.56 -7.01
C ALA A 237 6.81 -4.50 -5.72
N VAL A 238 7.42 -4.17 -4.57
CA VAL A 238 6.70 -4.01 -3.30
C VAL A 238 5.73 -2.84 -3.34
N GLU A 239 6.10 -1.70 -3.92
CA GLU A 239 5.22 -0.52 -3.98
C GLU A 239 4.20 -0.56 -5.14
N ASN A 240 4.55 -1.15 -6.29
CA ASN A 240 3.62 -1.33 -7.42
C ASN A 240 2.63 -2.49 -7.21
N ARG A 241 2.83 -3.34 -6.21
CA ARG A 241 1.83 -4.35 -5.85
C ARG A 241 0.53 -3.62 -5.52
N GLU A 242 -0.51 -3.90 -6.32
CA GLU A 242 -1.85 -3.39 -6.07
C GLU A 242 -2.23 -3.68 -4.62
N ARG A 243 -2.32 -2.62 -3.79
CA ARG A 243 -2.86 -2.73 -2.44
C ARG A 243 -4.36 -3.00 -2.59
N TYR A 244 -4.71 -4.29 -2.61
CA TYR A 244 -6.09 -4.71 -2.78
C TYR A 244 -6.92 -4.22 -1.60
N ASP A 245 -7.87 -3.33 -1.87
CA ASP A 245 -8.92 -3.00 -0.92
C ASP A 245 -9.80 -4.24 -0.74
N TYR A 246 -9.55 -5.00 0.33
CA TYR A 246 -10.24 -6.24 0.65
C TYR A 246 -11.77 -6.05 0.68
N ARG A 247 -12.25 -4.84 1.03
CA ARG A 247 -13.69 -4.52 0.98
C ARG A 247 -14.22 -4.50 -0.44
N LYS A 248 -13.52 -3.85 -1.37
CA LYS A 248 -13.91 -3.84 -2.78
C LYS A 248 -13.84 -5.24 -3.38
N PHE A 249 -12.85 -6.03 -2.96
CA PHE A 249 -12.71 -7.42 -3.36
C PHE A 249 -13.91 -8.26 -2.91
N LEU A 250 -14.26 -8.23 -1.62
CA LEU A 250 -15.45 -8.91 -1.09
C LEU A 250 -16.78 -8.37 -1.65
N ARG A 251 -16.84 -7.13 -2.15
CA ARG A 251 -18.03 -6.65 -2.87
C ARG A 251 -18.22 -7.31 -4.24
N LYS A 252 -17.13 -7.70 -4.91
CA LYS A 252 -17.21 -8.63 -6.06
C LYS A 252 -17.84 -9.96 -5.65
N PHE A 253 -17.87 -10.26 -4.33
CA PHE A 253 -18.54 -11.29 -3.53
C PHE A 253 -20.08 -11.19 -3.37
N SER A 254 -20.72 -10.08 -3.77
CA SER A 254 -22.17 -9.84 -3.60
C SER A 254 -22.93 -9.83 -4.94
N VAL A 255 -24.20 -10.28 -4.97
CA VAL A 255 -25.06 -10.29 -6.18
C VAL A 255 -26.38 -9.58 -5.89
N LEU A 256 -26.87 -8.78 -6.83
CA LEU A 256 -28.19 -8.14 -6.75
C LEU A 256 -29.29 -9.19 -6.94
N LYS A 257 -30.26 -9.28 -6.02
CA LYS A 257 -31.38 -10.22 -6.13
C LYS A 257 -32.67 -9.57 -5.64
N GLU A 258 -33.76 -9.83 -6.36
CA GLU A 258 -35.10 -9.46 -5.91
C GLU A 258 -35.53 -10.38 -4.75
N THR A 259 -36.03 -9.77 -3.69
CA THR A 259 -36.58 -10.48 -2.53
C THR A 259 -37.99 -10.00 -2.25
N VAL A 260 -38.87 -10.91 -1.83
CA VAL A 260 -40.25 -10.56 -1.44
C VAL A 260 -40.20 -9.76 -0.14
N GLN A 261 -40.18 -8.45 -0.29
CA GLN A 261 -40.13 -7.46 0.77
C GLN A 261 -40.63 -6.14 0.20
N ILE A 262 -41.43 -5.42 0.99
CA ILE A 262 -41.91 -4.10 0.62
C ILE A 262 -40.73 -3.15 0.48
N ASP A 263 -40.67 -2.44 -0.65
CA ASP A 263 -39.70 -1.36 -0.86
C ASP A 263 -40.33 0.01 -0.57
N PRO A 264 -40.03 0.65 0.58
CA PRO A 264 -40.56 1.97 0.90
C PRO A 264 -40.02 3.07 -0.03
N ASP A 265 -38.85 2.85 -0.65
CA ASP A 265 -38.21 3.82 -1.53
C ASP A 265 -38.87 3.85 -2.91
N ALA A 266 -39.54 2.76 -3.29
CA ALA A 266 -40.32 2.64 -4.53
C ALA A 266 -41.78 3.14 -4.37
N PHE A 267 -42.10 3.84 -3.27
CA PHE A 267 -43.45 4.31 -3.00
C PHE A 267 -43.87 5.43 -3.98
N ASP A 268 -44.96 5.20 -4.72
CA ASP A 268 -45.50 6.19 -5.65
C ASP A 268 -46.49 7.13 -4.98
N TYR A 269 -46.06 8.38 -4.77
CA TYR A 269 -46.90 9.45 -4.21
C TYR A 269 -48.08 9.85 -5.12
N VAL A 270 -48.05 9.51 -6.42
CA VAL A 270 -49.11 9.85 -7.38
C VAL A 270 -50.38 9.07 -7.08
N PHE A 271 -50.29 7.75 -6.85
CA PHE A 271 -51.45 6.93 -6.47
C PHE A 271 -52.04 7.37 -5.13
N TYR A 272 -51.17 7.70 -4.17
CA TYR A 272 -51.60 8.24 -2.89
C TYR A 272 -52.41 9.53 -3.05
N ASN A 273 -51.87 10.52 -3.78
CA ASN A 273 -52.56 11.78 -4.02
C ASN A 273 -53.84 11.60 -4.85
N TYR A 274 -53.83 10.71 -5.84
CA TYR A 274 -55.00 10.39 -6.66
C TYR A 274 -56.15 9.81 -5.82
N GLY A 275 -55.85 8.84 -4.93
CA GLY A 275 -56.86 8.29 -4.01
C GLY A 275 -57.47 9.37 -3.10
N MET A 276 -56.64 10.25 -2.57
CA MET A 276 -57.08 11.38 -1.75
C MET A 276 -57.94 12.38 -2.52
N GLN A 277 -57.64 12.66 -3.79
CA GLN A 277 -58.45 13.56 -4.62
C GLN A 277 -59.79 12.94 -5.05
N LEU A 278 -59.81 11.64 -5.38
CA LEU A 278 -60.99 10.97 -5.90
C LEU A 278 -61.99 10.60 -4.79
N TYR A 279 -61.50 10.06 -3.68
CA TYR A 279 -62.32 9.53 -2.60
C TYR A 279 -62.32 10.38 -1.33
N GLY A 280 -61.39 11.35 -1.22
CA GLY A 280 -61.29 12.28 -0.08
C GLY A 280 -60.70 11.67 1.19
N ASN A 281 -61.18 10.51 1.60
CA ASN A 281 -60.81 9.85 2.87
C ASN A 281 -60.13 8.48 2.68
N MET A 282 -59.77 8.10 1.45
CA MET A 282 -59.18 6.79 1.15
C MET A 282 -57.93 6.95 0.27
N PRO A 283 -56.72 6.85 0.84
CA PRO A 283 -55.49 6.81 0.04
C PRO A 283 -55.37 5.47 -0.69
N LEU A 284 -54.92 5.49 -1.94
CA LEU A 284 -54.54 4.29 -2.68
C LEU A 284 -53.04 4.07 -2.52
N ILE A 285 -52.66 2.89 -2.02
CA ILE A 285 -51.27 2.52 -1.75
C ILE A 285 -51.03 1.15 -2.38
N GLU A 286 -50.14 1.10 -3.37
CA GLU A 286 -49.65 -0.14 -4.00
C GLU A 286 -48.13 -0.20 -3.82
N PRO A 287 -47.64 -0.74 -2.70
CA PRO A 287 -46.21 -0.86 -2.48
C PRO A 287 -45.67 -2.00 -3.33
N LEU A 288 -44.48 -1.82 -3.90
CA LEU A 288 -43.81 -2.91 -4.58
C LEU A 288 -43.51 -4.03 -3.57
N GLU A 289 -44.05 -5.23 -3.81
CA GLU A 289 -43.87 -6.40 -2.92
C GLU A 289 -42.49 -7.06 -3.07
N THR A 290 -41.62 -6.48 -3.89
CA THR A 290 -40.26 -6.93 -4.11
C THR A 290 -39.28 -5.78 -3.92
N LYS A 291 -38.11 -6.07 -3.35
CA LYS A 291 -36.98 -5.15 -3.23
C LYS A 291 -35.73 -5.80 -3.79
N GLU A 292 -34.98 -5.06 -4.59
CA GLU A 292 -33.65 -5.46 -5.06
C GLU A 292 -32.63 -5.28 -3.94
N VAL A 293 -32.04 -6.38 -3.46
CA VAL A 293 -31.06 -6.37 -2.37
C VAL A 293 -29.81 -7.15 -2.78
N ARG A 294 -28.62 -6.63 -2.45
CA ARG A 294 -27.33 -7.24 -2.77
C ARG A 294 -26.95 -8.42 -1.85
N ARG A 295 -27.57 -9.58 -2.03
CA ARG A 295 -27.29 -10.75 -1.20
C ARG A 295 -25.94 -11.40 -1.48
N ILE A 296 -25.32 -11.89 -0.40
CA ILE A 296 -24.12 -12.72 -0.42
C ILE A 296 -24.61 -14.17 -0.53
N GLU A 297 -24.19 -14.86 -1.58
CA GLU A 297 -24.50 -16.28 -1.79
C GLU A 297 -23.61 -17.16 -0.91
N ASP A 298 -23.85 -18.48 -0.92
CA ASP A 298 -23.09 -19.43 -0.11
C ASP A 298 -21.57 -19.27 -0.36
N PHE A 299 -20.81 -19.28 0.73
CA PHE A 299 -19.39 -18.94 0.71
C PHE A 299 -18.58 -19.83 1.64
N VAL A 300 -17.36 -20.16 1.23
CA VAL A 300 -16.46 -20.98 2.04
C VAL A 300 -15.21 -20.18 2.40
N VAL A 301 -14.88 -20.15 3.69
CA VAL A 301 -13.64 -19.57 4.20
C VAL A 301 -12.80 -20.71 4.75
N VAL A 302 -11.65 -20.96 4.14
CA VAL A 302 -10.68 -21.95 4.61
C VAL A 302 -9.56 -21.23 5.34
N ILE A 303 -9.28 -21.68 6.56
CA ILE A 303 -8.22 -21.19 7.41
C ILE A 303 -7.14 -22.27 7.46
N ASP A 304 -5.94 -21.92 7.04
CA ASP A 304 -4.75 -22.72 7.22
C ASP A 304 -4.31 -22.72 8.69
N THR A 305 -4.36 -23.89 9.34
CA THR A 305 -3.91 -24.09 10.74
C THR A 305 -2.55 -24.77 10.83
N SER A 306 -1.75 -24.75 9.76
CA SER A 306 -0.38 -25.26 9.76
C SER A 306 0.54 -24.47 10.72
N MET A 307 1.70 -25.07 11.03
CA MET A 307 2.65 -24.59 12.05
C MET A 307 3.15 -23.15 11.82
N SER A 308 2.98 -22.61 10.63
CA SER A 308 3.45 -21.28 10.20
C SER A 308 2.42 -20.16 10.33
N CYS A 309 1.14 -20.46 10.63
CA CYS A 309 0.09 -19.46 10.83
C CYS A 309 -0.10 -19.11 12.31
N SER A 310 0.07 -17.83 12.68
CA SER A 310 -0.19 -17.37 14.04
C SER A 310 -1.68 -17.08 14.28
N GLY A 311 -2.20 -17.51 15.43
CA GLY A 311 -3.63 -17.41 15.71
C GLY A 311 -4.18 -15.98 15.80
N GLU A 312 -3.33 -15.00 16.10
CA GLU A 312 -3.71 -13.58 16.08
C GLU A 312 -4.02 -13.08 14.67
N LEU A 313 -3.30 -13.56 13.64
CA LEU A 313 -3.54 -13.16 12.25
C LEU A 313 -4.87 -13.71 11.74
N VAL A 314 -5.19 -14.96 12.09
CA VAL A 314 -6.46 -15.60 11.74
C VAL A 314 -7.64 -14.83 12.35
N LYS A 315 -7.54 -14.42 13.61
CA LYS A 315 -8.58 -13.62 14.28
C LYS A 315 -8.82 -12.29 13.57
N LYS A 316 -7.74 -11.55 13.26
CA LYS A 316 -7.84 -10.29 12.51
C LYS A 316 -8.46 -10.47 11.12
N PHE A 317 -8.12 -11.56 10.42
CA PHE A 317 -8.70 -11.87 9.11
C PHE A 317 -10.21 -12.13 9.18
N LEU A 318 -10.65 -12.87 10.19
CA LEU A 318 -12.08 -13.12 10.42
C LEU A 318 -12.83 -11.84 10.83
N GLU A 319 -12.23 -10.99 11.65
CA GLU A 319 -12.78 -9.67 12.04
C GLU A 319 -12.99 -8.75 10.83
N GLU A 320 -12.02 -8.69 9.92
CA GLU A 320 -12.14 -7.92 8.68
C GLU A 320 -13.24 -8.47 7.80
N THR A 321 -13.21 -9.78 7.56
CA THR A 321 -14.23 -10.47 6.76
C THR A 321 -15.61 -10.18 7.34
N TYR A 322 -15.76 -10.26 8.67
CA TYR A 322 -16.97 -9.86 9.37
C TYR A 322 -17.33 -8.38 9.15
N GLY A 323 -16.41 -7.44 9.37
CA GLY A 323 -16.68 -6.01 9.23
C GLY A 323 -17.14 -5.62 7.84
N VAL A 324 -16.62 -6.27 6.80
CA VAL A 324 -17.08 -6.07 5.42
C VAL A 324 -18.48 -6.67 5.21
N LEU A 325 -18.71 -7.89 5.71
CA LEU A 325 -19.99 -8.58 5.57
C LEU A 325 -21.11 -7.86 6.34
N ALA A 326 -20.85 -7.37 7.56
CA ALA A 326 -21.81 -6.67 8.42
C ALA A 326 -22.24 -5.30 7.87
N GLN A 327 -21.36 -4.61 7.12
CA GLN A 327 -21.71 -3.35 6.46
C GLN A 327 -22.61 -3.52 5.24
N SER A 328 -22.69 -4.73 4.67
CA SER A 328 -23.69 -5.01 3.65
C SER A 328 -25.02 -5.21 4.36
N GLU A 329 -26.02 -4.38 4.09
CA GLU A 329 -27.42 -4.50 4.58
C GLU A 329 -28.08 -5.85 4.25
N SER A 330 -27.33 -6.78 3.65
CA SER A 330 -27.76 -8.08 3.19
C SER A 330 -27.43 -9.21 4.16
N PHE A 331 -26.69 -8.94 5.24
CA PHE A 331 -26.43 -9.94 6.29
C PHE A 331 -27.67 -10.24 7.16
N PHE A 332 -28.70 -9.37 7.11
CA PHE A 332 -29.88 -9.49 7.97
C PHE A 332 -30.81 -10.68 7.66
N LYS A 333 -30.57 -11.50 6.63
CA LYS A 333 -31.38 -12.71 6.35
C LYS A 333 -30.60 -13.88 5.72
N LYS A 334 -30.38 -14.94 6.52
CA LYS A 334 -29.86 -16.29 6.20
C LYS A 334 -28.69 -16.29 5.21
N VAL A 335 -27.49 -16.06 5.74
CA VAL A 335 -26.24 -16.35 5.01
C VAL A 335 -25.87 -17.81 5.28
N ASN A 336 -25.12 -18.47 4.40
CA ASN A 336 -24.62 -19.82 4.61
C ASN A 336 -23.12 -19.82 4.37
N ILE A 337 -22.37 -19.45 5.41
CA ILE A 337 -20.91 -19.39 5.36
C ILE A 337 -20.37 -20.65 6.04
N HIS A 338 -19.49 -21.37 5.36
CA HIS A 338 -18.76 -22.49 5.95
C HIS A 338 -17.33 -22.07 6.25
N ILE A 339 -16.94 -22.13 7.52
CA ILE A 339 -15.57 -21.90 7.96
C ILE A 339 -14.89 -23.26 8.16
N LEU A 340 -13.89 -23.54 7.34
CA LEU A 340 -13.12 -24.77 7.36
C LEU A 340 -11.75 -24.51 7.98
N GLN A 341 -11.34 -25.30 8.97
CA GLN A 341 -9.94 -25.35 9.42
C GLN A 341 -9.25 -26.53 8.74
N CYS A 342 -8.14 -26.28 8.04
CA CYS A 342 -7.44 -27.29 7.26
C CYS A 342 -5.92 -27.21 7.45
N ASP A 343 -5.28 -28.37 7.63
CA ASP A 343 -3.83 -28.55 7.61
C ASP A 343 -3.44 -29.57 6.52
N ASP A 344 -3.12 -30.82 6.88
CA ASP A 344 -2.97 -31.94 5.96
C ASP A 344 -4.34 -32.57 5.62
N LYS A 345 -5.36 -32.25 6.43
CA LYS A 345 -6.76 -32.67 6.29
C LYS A 345 -7.69 -31.59 6.83
N VAL A 346 -8.96 -31.66 6.47
CA VAL A 346 -9.99 -30.83 7.10
C VAL A 346 -10.17 -31.28 8.56
N ARG A 347 -9.90 -30.39 9.50
CA ARG A 347 -10.01 -30.63 10.95
C ARG A 347 -11.39 -30.26 11.48
N GLN A 348 -11.94 -29.18 10.97
CA GLN A 348 -13.21 -28.64 11.43
C GLN A 348 -13.97 -28.02 10.27
N ASP A 349 -15.29 -28.15 10.31
CA ASP A 349 -16.25 -27.51 9.42
C ASP A 349 -17.35 -26.91 10.28
N VAL A 350 -17.38 -25.58 10.37
CA VAL A 350 -18.38 -24.83 11.13
C VAL A 350 -19.25 -24.06 10.15
N LYS A 351 -20.55 -24.31 10.25
CA LYS A 351 -21.56 -23.57 9.48
C LYS A 351 -22.01 -22.36 10.28
N ILE A 352 -21.96 -21.19 9.65
CA ILE A 352 -22.37 -19.90 10.19
C ILE A 352 -23.59 -19.42 9.40
N GLU A 353 -24.72 -19.28 10.10
CA GLU A 353 -25.98 -18.82 9.49
C GLU A 353 -26.42 -17.43 9.96
N SER A 354 -25.84 -16.94 11.06
CA SER A 354 -26.19 -15.67 11.70
C SER A 354 -24.98 -14.91 12.27
N GLU A 355 -25.22 -13.67 12.70
CA GLU A 355 -24.20 -12.78 13.30
C GLU A 355 -23.73 -13.34 14.64
N GLU A 356 -24.68 -13.86 15.40
CA GLU A 356 -24.47 -14.46 16.71
C GLU A 356 -23.60 -15.72 16.59
N ASP A 357 -23.83 -16.56 15.57
CA ASP A 357 -23.02 -17.76 15.32
C ASP A 357 -21.56 -17.39 15.04
N LEU A 358 -21.31 -16.33 14.28
CA LEU A 358 -19.95 -15.92 13.96
C LEU A 358 -19.23 -15.31 15.17
N ARG A 359 -19.92 -14.48 15.97
CA ARG A 359 -19.36 -13.94 17.21
C ARG A 359 -19.02 -15.06 18.19
N ASN A 360 -19.94 -16.02 18.37
CA ASN A 360 -19.70 -17.19 19.20
C ASN A 360 -18.52 -18.01 18.71
N TYR A 361 -18.38 -18.19 17.39
CA TYR A 361 -17.23 -18.88 16.80
C TYR A 361 -15.92 -18.13 17.09
N MET A 362 -15.90 -16.79 16.99
CA MET A 362 -14.71 -15.99 17.28
C MET A 362 -14.29 -16.04 18.75
N ASP A 363 -15.24 -15.96 19.67
CA ASP A 363 -15.00 -15.96 21.12
C ASP A 363 -14.47 -17.32 21.61
N HIS A 364 -14.93 -18.42 21.01
CA HIS A 364 -14.57 -19.79 21.37
C HIS A 364 -13.64 -20.45 20.34
N MET A 365 -12.97 -19.66 19.49
CA MET A 365 -12.13 -20.21 18.44
C MET A 365 -10.89 -20.87 19.04
N GLU A 366 -10.86 -22.20 19.01
CA GLU A 366 -9.66 -22.99 19.22
C GLU A 366 -9.09 -23.41 17.86
N LEU A 367 -7.79 -23.18 17.66
CA LEU A 367 -7.10 -23.61 16.44
C LEU A 367 -6.67 -25.05 16.63
N HIS A 368 -7.25 -25.94 15.83
CA HIS A 368 -6.91 -27.36 15.83
C HIS A 368 -6.00 -27.68 14.65
N GLY A 369 -4.75 -28.05 14.91
CA GLY A 369 -3.75 -28.40 13.89
C GLY A 369 -2.32 -28.28 14.43
N MET A 370 -1.37 -28.86 13.69
CA MET A 370 0.10 -28.59 13.66
C MET A 370 0.78 -29.51 12.59
N GLY A 371 0.02 -29.87 11.54
CA GLY A 371 0.48 -30.79 10.48
C GLY A 371 1.28 -30.08 9.38
N GLY A 372 1.65 -30.84 8.35
CA GLY A 372 2.11 -30.26 7.08
C GLY A 372 0.95 -29.63 6.29
N THR A 373 1.27 -28.89 5.23
CA THR A 373 0.28 -28.08 4.50
C THR A 373 -0.07 -28.72 3.14
N ASP A 374 -1.31 -29.17 2.98
CA ASP A 374 -1.88 -29.58 1.68
C ASP A 374 -3.22 -28.86 1.48
N PHE A 375 -3.35 -28.09 0.40
CA PHE A 375 -4.56 -27.32 0.16
C PHE A 375 -5.68 -28.17 -0.46
N ARG A 376 -5.35 -29.28 -1.13
CA ARG A 376 -6.30 -30.13 -1.88
C ARG A 376 -7.44 -30.73 -1.03
N PRO A 377 -7.24 -31.16 0.23
CA PRO A 377 -8.29 -31.73 1.07
C PRO A 377 -9.48 -30.78 1.27
N ALA A 378 -9.23 -29.47 1.42
CA ALA A 378 -10.30 -28.49 1.57
C ALA A 378 -11.18 -28.43 0.32
N PHE A 379 -10.58 -28.37 -0.88
CA PHE A 379 -11.33 -28.39 -2.15
C PHE A 379 -12.13 -29.68 -2.32
N LEU A 380 -11.56 -30.82 -1.93
CA LEU A 380 -12.25 -32.11 -2.01
C LEU A 380 -13.46 -32.18 -1.07
N HIS A 381 -13.35 -31.62 0.13
CA HIS A 381 -14.48 -31.51 1.07
C HIS A 381 -15.58 -30.60 0.53
N VAL A 382 -15.21 -29.46 -0.04
CA VAL A 382 -16.14 -28.53 -0.68
C VAL A 382 -16.86 -29.18 -1.86
N ASP A 383 -16.14 -29.92 -2.73
CA ASP A 383 -16.74 -30.68 -3.83
C ASP A 383 -17.75 -31.73 -3.34
N GLN A 384 -17.47 -32.39 -2.21
CA GLN A 384 -18.41 -33.34 -1.60
C GLN A 384 -19.66 -32.62 -1.08
N MET A 385 -19.51 -31.44 -0.47
CA MET A 385 -20.64 -30.63 0.01
C MET A 385 -21.51 -30.12 -1.13
N ILE A 386 -20.91 -29.73 -2.26
CA ILE A 386 -21.64 -29.36 -3.49
C ILE A 386 -22.45 -30.55 -4.00
N LYS A 387 -21.85 -31.74 -4.10
CA LYS A 387 -22.54 -32.97 -4.54
C LYS A 387 -23.66 -33.39 -3.59
N ALA A 388 -23.50 -33.15 -2.30
CA ALA A 388 -24.51 -33.42 -1.28
C ALA A 388 -25.66 -32.40 -1.27
N GLY A 389 -25.61 -31.35 -2.10
CA GLY A 389 -26.64 -30.31 -2.16
C GLY A 389 -26.70 -29.43 -0.92
N LYS A 390 -25.61 -29.34 -0.14
CA LYS A 390 -25.52 -28.44 1.02
C LYS A 390 -25.44 -26.97 0.64
N PHE A 391 -25.01 -26.70 -0.59
CA PHE A 391 -24.96 -25.37 -1.18
C PHE A 391 -26.03 -25.22 -2.26
N SER A 392 -26.73 -24.10 -2.23
CA SER A 392 -27.65 -23.65 -3.28
C SER A 392 -26.87 -23.19 -4.51
N ARG A 393 -25.84 -22.35 -4.30
CA ARG A 393 -24.88 -21.90 -5.30
C ARG A 393 -23.64 -21.37 -4.59
N LEU A 394 -22.54 -22.14 -4.64
CA LEU A 394 -21.26 -21.69 -4.09
C LEU A 394 -20.64 -20.67 -5.03
N ARG A 395 -20.51 -19.42 -4.57
CA ARG A 395 -20.00 -18.33 -5.40
C ARG A 395 -18.48 -18.26 -5.36
N GLY A 396 -17.89 -18.54 -4.19
CA GLY A 396 -16.43 -18.62 -4.09
C GLY A 396 -15.89 -19.17 -2.79
N LEU A 397 -14.58 -19.36 -2.80
CA LEU A 397 -13.78 -19.87 -1.69
C LEU A 397 -12.63 -18.90 -1.41
N LEU A 398 -12.51 -18.44 -0.16
CA LEU A 398 -11.30 -17.76 0.32
C LEU A 398 -10.45 -18.75 1.07
N TYR A 399 -9.18 -18.78 0.74
CA TYR A 399 -8.20 -19.60 1.42
C TYR A 399 -7.16 -18.70 2.07
N PHE A 400 -7.18 -18.61 3.39
CA PHE A 400 -6.18 -17.87 4.15
C PHE A 400 -4.97 -18.79 4.42
N THR A 401 -3.81 -18.43 3.89
CA THR A 401 -2.57 -19.24 4.00
C THR A 401 -1.32 -18.37 3.88
N ASP A 402 -0.18 -18.88 4.33
CA ASP A 402 1.15 -18.30 4.10
C ASP A 402 1.73 -18.65 2.72
N GLY A 403 1.08 -19.57 1.99
CA GLY A 403 1.46 -19.99 0.63
C GLY A 403 2.40 -21.18 0.54
N TYR A 404 2.80 -21.78 1.66
CA TYR A 404 3.65 -22.97 1.66
C TYR A 404 2.81 -24.24 1.66
N GLY A 405 2.41 -24.73 0.48
CA GLY A 405 1.64 -25.97 0.39
C GLY A 405 1.41 -26.46 -1.04
N THR A 406 0.82 -27.64 -1.18
CA THR A 406 0.49 -28.20 -2.51
C THR A 406 -0.83 -27.63 -3.02
N PHE A 407 -0.77 -26.83 -4.08
CA PHE A 407 -1.97 -26.26 -4.70
C PHE A 407 -2.72 -27.28 -5.57
N PRO A 408 -4.05 -27.14 -5.71
CA PRO A 408 -4.80 -27.91 -6.70
C PRO A 408 -4.37 -27.55 -8.13
N VAL A 409 -4.18 -28.58 -8.96
CA VAL A 409 -3.77 -28.41 -10.36
C VAL A 409 -4.95 -27.95 -11.24
N LYS A 410 -6.16 -28.39 -10.89
CA LYS A 410 -7.37 -28.15 -11.68
C LYS A 410 -8.18 -27.00 -11.10
N MET A 411 -8.61 -26.09 -11.96
CA MET A 411 -9.52 -25.00 -11.61
C MET A 411 -10.87 -25.56 -11.12
N PRO A 412 -11.35 -25.17 -9.93
CA PRO A 412 -12.67 -25.53 -9.43
C PRO A 412 -13.79 -24.77 -10.16
N PRO A 413 -15.05 -25.21 -10.07
CA PRO A 413 -16.18 -24.57 -10.75
C PRO A 413 -16.66 -23.26 -10.08
N TYR A 414 -15.95 -22.77 -9.07
CA TYR A 414 -16.27 -21.58 -8.28
C TYR A 414 -15.05 -20.67 -8.16
N ASP A 415 -15.28 -19.38 -7.94
CA ASP A 415 -14.21 -18.40 -7.84
C ASP A 415 -13.36 -18.65 -6.59
N THR A 416 -12.04 -18.76 -6.73
CA THR A 416 -11.14 -19.06 -5.61
C THR A 416 -10.13 -17.95 -5.44
N ALA A 417 -9.95 -17.52 -4.19
CA ALA A 417 -8.94 -16.54 -3.84
C ALA A 417 -8.05 -17.01 -2.70
N PHE A 418 -6.74 -16.95 -2.90
CA PHE A 418 -5.77 -17.15 -1.85
C PHE A 418 -5.42 -15.81 -1.22
N VAL A 419 -5.57 -15.74 0.10
CA VAL A 419 -5.34 -14.57 0.92
C VAL A 419 -4.07 -14.79 1.73
N PHE A 420 -3.07 -13.92 1.50
CA PHE A 420 -1.74 -13.98 2.10
C PHE A 420 -1.51 -12.80 3.05
N MET A 421 -0.80 -13.01 4.15
CA MET A 421 -0.29 -11.92 4.98
C MET A 421 1.10 -11.47 4.50
N ARG A 422 1.34 -10.16 4.49
CA ARG A 422 2.54 -9.51 3.93
C ARG A 422 3.88 -10.08 4.42
N ASP A 423 3.96 -10.53 5.67
CA ASP A 423 5.22 -10.87 6.32
C ASP A 423 5.84 -12.22 5.88
N ASN A 424 5.07 -13.13 5.27
CA ASN A 424 5.52 -14.50 5.00
C ASN A 424 5.57 -14.90 3.51
N TYR A 425 5.29 -13.99 2.58
CA TYR A 425 5.09 -14.36 1.18
C TYR A 425 6.39 -14.39 0.35
N THR A 426 6.69 -15.54 -0.25
CA THR A 426 7.65 -15.72 -1.35
C THR A 426 6.92 -15.74 -2.69
N ASP A 427 7.44 -15.02 -3.70
CA ASP A 427 6.83 -14.99 -5.03
C ASP A 427 6.80 -16.39 -5.65
N ALA A 428 5.56 -16.91 -5.69
CA ALA A 428 4.99 -17.92 -6.58
C ALA A 428 5.23 -19.42 -6.33
N ASP A 429 4.11 -20.09 -6.00
CA ASP A 429 3.58 -21.27 -6.71
C ASP A 429 2.02 -21.22 -6.79
N VAL A 430 1.42 -20.02 -6.72
CA VAL A 430 -0.05 -19.89 -6.81
C VAL A 430 -0.50 -20.18 -8.25
N PRO A 431 -1.49 -21.07 -8.47
CA PRO A 431 -1.95 -21.39 -9.81
C PRO A 431 -2.50 -20.16 -10.55
N PRO A 432 -2.28 -20.04 -11.87
CA PRO A 432 -2.68 -18.85 -12.66
C PRO A 432 -4.19 -18.63 -12.73
N TRP A 433 -5.00 -19.63 -12.38
CA TRP A 433 -6.46 -19.53 -12.34
C TRP A 433 -7.00 -18.97 -11.02
N ALA A 434 -6.18 -18.89 -9.97
CA ALA A 434 -6.62 -18.44 -8.64
C ALA A 434 -6.34 -16.95 -8.45
N MET A 435 -7.28 -16.25 -7.80
CA MET A 435 -7.08 -14.85 -7.42
C MET A 435 -6.11 -14.76 -6.24
N LYS A 436 -5.19 -13.79 -6.28
CA LYS A 436 -4.22 -13.54 -5.20
C LYS A 436 -4.59 -12.25 -4.48
N VAL A 437 -4.75 -12.31 -3.17
CA VAL A 437 -5.04 -11.17 -2.31
C VAL A 437 -3.96 -11.11 -1.23
N ILE A 438 -3.30 -9.96 -1.09
CA ILE A 438 -2.32 -9.74 -0.03
C ILE A 438 -2.95 -8.76 0.97
N LEU A 439 -3.06 -9.16 2.22
CA LEU A 439 -3.54 -8.34 3.33
C LEU A 439 -2.36 -7.74 4.08
N ASP A 440 -2.50 -6.45 4.39
CA ASP A 440 -1.53 -5.66 5.15
C ASP A 440 -2.04 -5.49 6.59
N PRO A 441 -1.31 -5.94 7.63
CA PRO A 441 -1.75 -5.89 9.02
C PRO A 441 -2.20 -4.49 9.49
N GLU A 442 -1.57 -3.42 8.98
CA GLU A 442 -1.95 -2.05 9.31
C GLU A 442 -3.27 -1.60 8.67
N SER A 443 -3.62 -2.13 7.50
CA SER A 443 -4.95 -1.87 6.90
C SER A 443 -6.07 -2.43 7.77
N MET A 444 -5.74 -3.36 8.67
CA MET A 444 -6.64 -4.08 9.59
C MET A 444 -6.89 -3.36 10.92
N GLU A 445 -6.12 -2.31 11.27
CA GLU A 445 -6.31 -1.57 12.54
C GLU A 445 -7.56 -0.67 12.55
N ASN A 446 -8.09 -0.31 11.37
CA ASN A 446 -9.27 0.55 11.28
C ASN A 446 -10.60 -0.17 11.57
N VAL A 447 -10.60 -1.51 11.74
CA VAL A 447 -11.83 -2.30 11.89
C VAL A 447 -12.09 -2.79 13.29
N GLY A 448 -11.05 -3.06 14.11
CA GLY A 448 -11.22 -3.42 15.52
C GLY A 448 -12.01 -2.37 16.32
N LYS A 449 -11.95 -1.08 15.92
CA LYS A 449 -12.72 0.00 16.54
C LYS A 449 -14.23 -0.05 16.30
N ILE A 450 -14.70 -0.82 15.33
CA ILE A 450 -16.15 -1.00 15.10
C ILE A 450 -16.73 -2.03 16.08
N LEU A 451 -15.91 -2.97 16.55
CA LEU A 451 -16.31 -4.01 17.51
C LEU A 451 -16.26 -3.51 18.96
N ASP A 452 -15.30 -2.64 19.30
CA ASP A 452 -15.19 -2.02 20.63
C ASP A 452 -16.08 -0.79 20.83
N GLY A 453 -16.98 -0.52 19.89
CA GLY A 453 -17.91 0.61 19.89
C GLY A 453 -18.98 0.52 20.97
N LYS A 454 -18.59 0.89 22.19
CA LYS A 454 -19.38 1.87 22.97
C LYS A 454 -19.30 3.24 22.32
#